data_AF-A0A533YUC2-F1
#
_entry.id   AF-A0A533YUC2-F1
#
_cell.length_a   1.000
_cell.length_b   1.000
_cell.length_c   1.000
_cell.angle_alpha   90.00
_cell.angle_beta   90.00
_cell.angle_gamma   90.00
#
_symmetry.space_group_name_H-M   'P 1'
#
loop_
_entity.id
_entity.type
_entity.pdbx_description
1 polymer ?
#
loop_
_entity_poly.entity_id
_entity_poly.type
_entity_poly.pdbx_seq_one_letter_code
_entity_poly.pdbx_strand_id
1 'polypeptide(L)'
;MSILLGSTVAVAGVEVYPLYLFLKPPSRTVSVSVTNPTEKRQEAWVEFKYGYPVVGDSGKFAMQYLDSPYVNEPSAVSWLRAFPQRFVLGPRESQVVRIMVSPPIGIAPGEYWARVVVSSFDRELKTSTTAPGGSMQMHLQYISQIDIPLHCRIGHVTTGLTVTRMTATASAGKLNLGVGLTRVGNASFWGTMSITLKNRDGQIVKNEDRPIAIYKDIVYPYSIDISGVPPGSYTLEAMFTTHRPGVASGYELKADPVKISQELTIP
;
A
#
# COMPACT_ATOMS: atom_id res chain seq x y z
N MET A 1 31.64 24.01 22.75
CA MET A 1 31.63 23.70 21.30
C MET A 1 30.79 22.45 21.13
N SER A 2 29.49 22.62 20.87
CA SER A 2 28.53 21.51 20.79
C SER A 2 28.55 20.93 19.38
N ILE A 3 28.92 19.66 19.25
CA ILE A 3 28.87 18.92 17.99
C ILE A 3 27.43 18.43 17.82
N LEU A 4 26.68 19.07 16.92
CA LEU A 4 25.44 18.52 16.38
C LEU A 4 25.82 17.37 15.44
N LEU A 5 25.68 16.13 15.91
CA LEU A 5 25.63 14.95 15.06
C LEU A 5 24.31 14.99 14.31
N GLY A 6 24.32 15.54 13.09
CA GLY A 6 23.23 15.36 12.14
C GLY A 6 23.16 13.88 11.77
N SER A 7 22.10 13.21 12.18
CA SER A 7 21.78 11.86 11.73
C SER A 7 21.41 11.91 10.25
N THR A 8 22.40 11.66 9.37
CA THR A 8 22.14 11.36 7.97
C THR A 8 21.46 9.99 7.92
N VAL A 9 20.14 9.98 7.73
CA VAL A 9 19.45 8.75 7.34
C VAL A 9 20.00 8.38 5.96
N ALA A 10 20.80 7.32 5.89
CA ALA A 10 21.27 6.79 4.62
C ALA A 10 20.05 6.32 3.82
N VAL A 11 19.72 7.04 2.75
CA VAL A 11 18.71 6.60 1.79
C VAL A 11 19.32 5.46 0.99
N ALA A 12 18.80 4.25 1.16
CA ALA A 12 19.26 3.05 0.46
C ALA A 12 18.25 2.62 -0.60
N GLY A 13 18.75 2.29 -1.79
CA GLY A 13 17.95 1.79 -2.92
C GLY A 13 17.44 2.89 -3.86
N VAL A 14 16.28 2.64 -4.45
CA VAL A 14 15.63 3.50 -5.46
C VAL A 14 14.34 4.11 -4.95
N GLU A 15 13.86 5.14 -5.64
CA GLU A 15 12.52 5.73 -5.49
C GLU A 15 11.65 5.34 -6.69
N VAL A 16 10.34 5.25 -6.49
CA VAL A 16 9.37 4.80 -7.52
C VAL A 16 8.19 5.76 -7.60
N TYR A 17 7.82 6.16 -8.82
CA TYR A 17 6.65 7.00 -9.07
C TYR A 17 5.89 6.56 -10.35
N PRO A 18 4.54 6.57 -10.37
CA PRO A 18 3.64 6.85 -9.24
C PRO A 18 3.55 5.66 -8.27
N LEU A 19 2.99 5.91 -7.07
CA LEU A 19 2.85 4.89 -6.02
C LEU A 19 1.65 3.95 -6.20
N TYR A 20 0.77 4.24 -7.16
CA TYR A 20 -0.39 3.43 -7.51
C TYR A 20 -0.58 3.46 -9.03
N LEU A 21 -0.86 2.30 -9.62
CA LEU A 21 -1.08 2.17 -11.06
C LEU A 21 -2.49 1.68 -11.31
N PHE A 22 -3.22 2.41 -12.15
CA PHE A 22 -4.53 2.02 -12.62
C PHE A 22 -4.50 1.99 -14.14
N LEU A 23 -4.98 0.90 -14.71
CA LEU A 23 -5.04 0.71 -16.14
C LEU A 23 -6.48 0.37 -16.54
N LYS A 24 -6.99 1.16 -17.48
CA LYS A 24 -8.31 1.01 -18.09
C LYS A 24 -8.13 0.86 -19.62
N PRO A 25 -8.68 -0.20 -20.24
CA PRO A 25 -8.73 -0.32 -21.69
C PRO A 25 -9.36 0.92 -22.35
N PRO A 26 -8.90 1.30 -23.56
CA PRO A 26 -8.02 0.55 -24.44
C PRO A 26 -6.53 0.67 -24.10
N SER A 27 -6.14 1.45 -23.08
CA SER A 27 -4.74 1.55 -22.68
C SER A 27 -4.20 0.17 -22.30
N ARG A 28 -3.08 -0.22 -22.90
CA ARG A 28 -2.37 -1.49 -22.64
C ARG A 28 -1.01 -1.28 -21.98
N THR A 29 -0.69 -0.03 -21.65
CA THR A 29 0.61 0.32 -21.10
C THR A 29 0.48 1.34 -20.00
N VAL A 30 1.26 1.17 -18.95
CA VAL A 30 1.48 2.18 -17.91
C VAL A 30 2.98 2.29 -17.64
N SER A 31 3.45 3.47 -17.26
CA SER A 31 4.86 3.71 -17.00
C SER A 31 5.11 3.94 -15.51
N VAL A 32 6.27 3.49 -15.05
CA VAL A 32 6.79 3.71 -13.71
C VAL A 32 8.18 4.34 -13.85
N SER A 33 8.40 5.49 -13.23
CA SER A 33 9.73 6.08 -13.08
C SER A 33 10.43 5.45 -11.88
N VAL A 34 11.65 4.98 -12.08
CA VAL A 34 12.53 4.47 -11.03
C VAL A 34 13.75 5.37 -10.97
N THR A 35 13.98 6.01 -9.84
CA THR A 35 15.02 7.02 -9.66
C THR A 35 16.02 6.56 -8.61
N ASN A 36 17.30 6.76 -8.85
CA ASN A 36 18.34 6.52 -7.87
C ASN A 36 18.64 7.83 -7.10
N PRO A 37 18.19 7.99 -5.84
CA PRO A 37 18.48 9.19 -5.06
C PRO A 37 19.90 9.19 -4.46
N THR A 38 20.70 8.15 -4.69
CA THR A 38 22.01 7.98 -4.04
C THR A 38 23.16 8.46 -4.94
N GLU A 39 24.34 8.60 -4.34
CA GLU A 39 25.60 8.88 -5.05
C GLU A 39 26.30 7.61 -5.56
N LYS A 40 25.75 6.43 -5.26
CA LYS A 40 26.26 5.14 -5.72
C LYS A 40 25.45 4.63 -6.90
N ARG A 41 26.05 3.78 -7.73
CA ARG A 41 25.33 3.08 -8.81
C ARG A 41 24.38 2.03 -8.20
N GLN A 42 23.16 1.95 -8.71
CA GLN A 42 22.17 0.95 -8.33
C GLN A 42 21.96 -0.03 -9.49
N GLU A 43 21.92 -1.33 -9.20
CA GLU A 43 21.32 -2.30 -10.11
C GLU A 43 19.89 -2.57 -9.66
N ALA A 44 18.93 -2.49 -10.57
CA ALA A 44 17.51 -2.59 -10.26
C ALA A 44 16.79 -3.55 -11.21
N TRP A 45 15.71 -4.15 -10.71
CA TRP A 45 14.86 -5.02 -11.50
C TRP A 45 13.39 -4.95 -11.07
N VAL A 46 12.51 -5.36 -11.98
CA VAL A 46 11.06 -5.39 -11.78
C VAL A 46 10.53 -6.80 -11.83
N GLU A 47 9.73 -7.15 -10.82
CA GLU A 47 8.98 -8.40 -10.72
C GLU A 47 7.50 -8.10 -10.49
N PHE A 48 6.65 -9.07 -10.84
CA PHE A 48 5.21 -8.99 -10.59
C PHE A 48 4.82 -10.10 -9.62
N LYS A 49 4.13 -9.75 -8.55
CA LYS A 49 3.59 -10.69 -7.57
C LYS A 49 2.08 -10.55 -7.46
N TYR A 50 1.38 -11.60 -7.07
CA TYR A 50 0.00 -11.48 -6.65
C TYR A 50 -0.05 -11.41 -5.13
N GLY A 51 -0.68 -10.36 -4.61
CA GLY A 51 -0.80 -10.17 -3.18
C GLY A 51 -1.67 -8.99 -2.79
N TYR A 52 -2.08 -8.97 -1.54
CA TYR A 52 -2.93 -7.94 -0.97
C TYR A 52 -2.67 -7.80 0.55
N PRO A 53 -2.97 -6.65 1.16
CA PRO A 53 -2.85 -6.47 2.60
C PRO A 53 -3.83 -7.37 3.36
N VAL A 54 -3.35 -8.02 4.41
CA VAL A 54 -4.14 -8.77 5.39
C VAL A 54 -3.79 -8.31 6.80
N VAL A 55 -4.67 -8.58 7.76
CA VAL A 55 -4.34 -8.42 9.17
C VAL A 55 -3.57 -9.66 9.62
N GLY A 56 -2.31 -9.51 10.00
CA GLY A 56 -1.54 -10.59 10.61
C GLY A 56 -1.89 -10.77 12.08
N ASP A 57 -1.36 -11.84 12.69
CA ASP A 57 -1.68 -12.24 14.07
C ASP A 57 -1.38 -11.17 15.13
N SER A 58 -0.45 -10.26 14.83
CA SER A 58 -0.11 -9.11 15.69
C SER A 58 -1.14 -7.97 15.64
N GLY A 59 -2.22 -8.12 14.87
CA GLY A 59 -3.19 -7.04 14.59
C GLY A 59 -2.66 -5.95 13.65
N LYS A 60 -1.47 -6.14 13.07
CA LYS A 60 -0.87 -5.23 12.10
C LYS A 60 -1.10 -5.72 10.68
N PHE A 61 -1.13 -4.78 9.74
CA PHE A 61 -1.16 -5.13 8.32
C PHE A 61 0.14 -5.81 7.89
N ALA A 62 0.00 -6.88 7.12
CA ALA A 62 1.07 -7.55 6.42
C ALA A 62 0.65 -7.79 4.96
N MET A 63 1.61 -7.87 4.05
CA MET A 63 1.32 -8.29 2.68
C MET A 63 1.25 -9.82 2.62
N GLN A 64 0.12 -10.36 2.17
CA GLN A 64 0.03 -11.77 1.79
C GLN A 64 0.34 -11.88 0.30
N TYR A 65 1.39 -12.65 -0.04
CA TYR A 65 1.69 -13.02 -1.43
C TYR A 65 1.33 -14.48 -1.68
N LEU A 66 0.83 -14.75 -2.88
CA LEU A 66 0.58 -16.11 -3.35
C LEU A 66 1.39 -16.37 -4.62
N ASP A 67 2.28 -17.38 -4.56
CA ASP A 67 3.13 -17.75 -5.69
C ASP A 67 2.32 -18.41 -6.83
N SER A 68 1.30 -19.18 -6.45
CA SER A 68 0.34 -19.78 -7.38
C SER A 68 -1.07 -19.44 -6.93
N PRO A 69 -1.65 -18.30 -7.38
CA PRO A 69 -3.02 -17.94 -7.05
C PRO A 69 -4.00 -19.02 -7.55
N TYR A 70 -5.02 -19.31 -6.75
CA TYR A 70 -6.11 -20.19 -7.17
C TYR A 70 -6.79 -19.67 -8.45
N VAL A 71 -7.41 -20.55 -9.22
CA VAL A 71 -8.05 -20.22 -10.52
C VAL A 71 -9.03 -19.04 -10.43
N ASN A 72 -9.66 -18.83 -9.28
CA ASN A 72 -10.66 -17.78 -9.07
C ASN A 72 -10.12 -16.48 -8.47
N GLU A 73 -8.82 -16.40 -8.18
CA GLU A 73 -8.20 -15.16 -7.72
C GLU A 73 -8.04 -14.20 -8.91
N PRO A 74 -8.41 -12.92 -8.77
CA PRO A 74 -8.30 -11.91 -9.83
C PRO A 74 -6.85 -11.43 -10.04
N SER A 75 -5.95 -12.35 -10.32
CA SER A 75 -4.54 -12.05 -10.57
C SER A 75 -4.30 -11.58 -12.00
N ALA A 76 -3.62 -10.44 -12.13
CA ALA A 76 -3.16 -9.92 -13.42
C ALA A 76 -1.72 -10.34 -13.76
N VAL A 77 -0.99 -11.01 -12.85
CA VAL A 77 0.47 -11.23 -12.96
C VAL A 77 0.90 -11.81 -14.30
N SER A 78 0.19 -12.83 -14.80
CA SER A 78 0.54 -13.51 -16.06
C SER A 78 0.39 -12.60 -17.29
N TRP A 79 -0.39 -11.50 -17.18
CA TRP A 79 -0.69 -10.54 -18.23
C TRP A 79 0.40 -9.48 -18.38
N LEU A 80 1.27 -9.35 -17.38
CA LEU A 80 2.17 -8.21 -17.24
C LEU A 80 3.57 -8.53 -17.78
N ARG A 81 4.16 -7.56 -18.49
CA ARG A 81 5.57 -7.57 -18.90
C ARG A 81 6.16 -6.19 -18.66
N ALA A 82 7.37 -6.13 -18.10
CA ALA A 82 8.11 -4.88 -17.88
C ALA A 82 9.21 -4.73 -18.94
N PHE A 83 9.43 -3.51 -19.40
CA PHE A 83 10.56 -3.17 -20.26
C PHE A 83 11.18 -1.81 -19.87
N PRO A 84 12.49 -1.76 -19.53
CA PRO A 84 13.37 -2.91 -19.26
C PRO A 84 12.96 -3.64 -17.97
N GLN A 85 13.26 -4.94 -17.87
CA GLN A 85 13.02 -5.71 -16.64
C GLN A 85 14.20 -5.62 -15.64
N ARG A 86 15.42 -5.47 -16.15
CA ARG A 86 16.65 -5.22 -15.38
C ARG A 86 17.40 -4.06 -15.99
N PHE A 87 17.95 -3.19 -15.17
CA PHE A 87 18.67 -2.00 -15.61
C PHE A 87 19.61 -1.51 -14.51
N VAL A 88 20.51 -0.62 -14.91
CA VAL A 88 21.50 0.01 -14.03
C VAL A 88 21.22 1.51 -14.02
N LEU A 89 21.22 2.10 -12.84
CA LEU A 89 21.09 3.54 -12.63
C LEU A 89 22.40 4.09 -12.07
N GLY A 90 23.00 5.06 -12.74
CA GLY A 90 24.04 5.92 -12.21
C GLY A 90 23.51 6.81 -11.07
N PRO A 91 24.42 7.55 -10.40
CA PRO A 91 24.04 8.53 -9.39
C PRO A 91 23.00 9.51 -9.92
N ARG A 92 21.92 9.73 -9.16
CA ARG A 92 20.83 10.67 -9.53
C ARG A 92 20.10 10.34 -10.84
N GLU A 93 20.36 9.19 -11.45
CA GLU A 93 19.75 8.79 -12.73
C GLU A 93 18.31 8.29 -12.51
N SER A 94 17.48 8.46 -13.53
CA SER A 94 16.11 7.95 -13.58
C SER A 94 15.89 7.08 -14.82
N GLN A 95 15.18 5.98 -14.65
CA GLN A 95 14.73 5.08 -15.74
C GLN A 95 13.22 4.99 -15.74
N VAL A 96 12.62 5.18 -16.91
CA VAL A 96 11.20 4.86 -17.11
C VAL A 96 11.06 3.40 -17.50
N VAL A 97 10.35 2.62 -16.69
CA VAL A 97 9.95 1.25 -16.96
C VAL A 97 8.54 1.25 -17.52
N ARG A 98 8.36 0.69 -18.73
CA ARG A 98 7.05 0.50 -19.34
C ARG A 98 6.50 -0.87 -18.95
N ILE A 99 5.32 -0.88 -18.36
CA ILE A 99 4.56 -2.09 -18.03
C ILE A 99 3.50 -2.27 -19.11
N MET A 100 3.58 -3.38 -19.83
CA MET A 100 2.62 -3.82 -20.85
C MET A 100 1.64 -4.81 -20.24
N VAL A 101 0.37 -4.72 -20.63
CA VAL A 101 -0.71 -5.55 -20.11
C VAL A 101 -1.46 -6.21 -21.26
N SER A 102 -1.57 -7.54 -21.21
CA SER A 102 -2.27 -8.37 -22.20
C SER A 102 -3.27 -9.30 -21.52
N PRO A 103 -4.48 -8.81 -21.17
CA PRO A 103 -5.50 -9.66 -20.57
C PRO A 103 -6.03 -10.69 -21.60
N PRO A 104 -6.46 -11.88 -21.15
CA PRO A 104 -7.07 -12.89 -22.01
C PRO A 104 -8.31 -12.36 -22.74
N ILE A 105 -8.53 -12.86 -23.95
CA ILE A 105 -9.75 -12.57 -24.71
C ILE A 105 -10.95 -13.16 -23.97
N GLY A 106 -12.03 -12.38 -23.85
CA GLY A 106 -13.27 -12.84 -23.22
C GLY A 106 -13.23 -12.96 -21.69
N ILE A 107 -12.18 -12.43 -21.04
CA ILE A 107 -12.12 -12.36 -19.58
C ILE A 107 -13.33 -11.59 -19.02
N ALA A 108 -13.90 -12.09 -17.91
CA ALA A 108 -15.07 -11.50 -17.31
C ALA A 108 -14.82 -10.04 -16.86
N PRO A 109 -15.86 -9.17 -16.86
CA PRO A 109 -15.73 -7.83 -16.31
C PRO A 109 -15.33 -7.83 -14.83
N GLY A 110 -14.35 -7.02 -14.47
CA GLY A 110 -13.82 -6.96 -13.11
C GLY A 110 -12.50 -6.21 -13.00
N GLU A 111 -12.06 -6.01 -11.77
CA GLU A 111 -10.70 -5.59 -11.48
C GLU A 111 -9.81 -6.80 -11.21
N TYR A 112 -8.67 -6.82 -11.89
CA TYR A 112 -7.60 -7.78 -11.71
C TYR A 112 -6.36 -7.03 -11.28
N TRP A 113 -5.55 -7.57 -10.37
CA TRP A 113 -4.42 -6.82 -9.84
C TRP A 113 -3.15 -7.62 -9.73
N ALA A 114 -2.05 -6.88 -9.61
CA ALA A 114 -0.75 -7.39 -9.25
C ALA A 114 -0.02 -6.35 -8.40
N ARG A 115 1.12 -6.76 -7.89
CA ARG A 115 2.10 -5.97 -7.14
C ARG A 115 3.32 -5.83 -8.04
N VAL A 116 3.69 -4.59 -8.36
CA VAL A 116 4.91 -4.27 -9.10
C VAL A 116 6.01 -4.08 -8.07
N VAL A 117 6.90 -5.05 -7.98
CA VAL A 117 8.00 -5.06 -7.02
C VAL A 117 9.25 -4.59 -7.73
N VAL A 118 9.71 -3.39 -7.40
CA VAL A 118 10.98 -2.83 -7.86
C VAL A 118 12.01 -3.12 -6.79
N SER A 119 12.98 -3.96 -7.11
CA SER A 119 14.08 -4.28 -6.20
C SER A 119 15.37 -3.62 -6.69
N SER A 120 16.25 -3.24 -5.78
CA SER A 120 17.56 -2.70 -6.12
C SER A 120 18.62 -3.03 -5.09
N PHE A 121 19.89 -3.00 -5.50
CA PHE A 121 21.03 -3.06 -4.59
C PHE A 121 22.16 -2.15 -5.07
N ASP A 122 23.01 -1.74 -4.12
CA ASP A 122 24.24 -1.00 -4.40
C ASP A 122 25.19 -1.85 -5.23
N ARG A 123 25.48 -1.41 -6.45
CA ARG A 123 26.50 -2.04 -7.28
C ARG A 123 27.84 -1.40 -6.96
N GLU A 124 28.53 -1.90 -5.94
CA GLU A 124 29.93 -1.56 -5.72
C GLU A 124 30.78 -2.18 -6.83
N LEU A 125 31.61 -1.37 -7.48
CA LEU A 125 32.67 -1.87 -8.34
C LEU A 125 33.60 -2.68 -7.43
N LYS A 126 33.61 -4.02 -7.58
CA LYS A 126 34.58 -4.87 -6.89
C LYS A 126 35.99 -4.41 -7.30
N THR A 127 36.66 -3.59 -6.49
CA THR A 127 38.10 -3.51 -6.53
C THR A 127 38.61 -4.81 -5.92
N SER A 128 39.08 -5.72 -6.77
CA SER A 128 39.77 -6.94 -6.37
C SER A 128 41.09 -6.57 -5.69
N THR A 129 41.06 -6.23 -4.41
CA THR A 129 42.24 -6.26 -3.55
C THR A 129 42.29 -7.64 -2.91
N THR A 130 43.01 -8.55 -3.57
CA THR A 130 43.43 -9.81 -2.99
C THR A 130 44.28 -9.50 -1.75
N ALA A 131 43.70 -9.60 -0.55
CA ALA A 131 44.48 -9.55 0.68
C ALA A 131 45.33 -10.83 0.77
N PRO A 132 46.67 -10.75 0.90
CA PRO A 132 47.47 -11.93 1.16
C PRO A 132 47.18 -12.41 2.59
N GLY A 133 46.61 -13.61 2.73
CA GLY A 133 46.36 -14.24 4.02
C GLY A 133 44.88 -14.42 4.35
N GLY A 134 44.32 -15.55 3.90
CA GLY A 134 43.37 -16.45 4.58
C GLY A 134 42.28 -15.94 5.54
N SER A 135 41.89 -14.67 5.51
CA SER A 135 40.78 -14.14 6.30
C SER A 135 39.50 -14.25 5.48
N MET A 136 38.51 -14.93 6.04
CA MET A 136 37.18 -15.05 5.43
C MET A 136 36.51 -13.67 5.38
N GLN A 137 36.44 -13.07 4.19
CA GLN A 137 35.73 -11.81 3.98
C GLN A 137 34.23 -12.08 3.82
N MET A 138 33.43 -11.68 4.80
CA MET A 138 31.97 -11.69 4.71
C MET A 138 31.51 -10.49 3.86
N HIS A 139 30.75 -10.75 2.79
CA HIS A 139 30.14 -9.71 1.98
C HIS A 139 28.64 -9.63 2.27
N LEU A 140 28.18 -8.50 2.81
CA LEU A 140 26.77 -8.22 3.05
C LEU A 140 26.23 -7.37 1.89
N GLN A 141 25.24 -7.90 1.16
CA GLN A 141 24.52 -7.16 0.12
C GLN A 141 23.09 -6.89 0.58
N TYR A 142 22.73 -5.62 0.66
CA TYR A 142 21.37 -5.19 0.98
C TYR A 142 20.54 -5.07 -0.29
N ILE A 143 19.35 -5.69 -0.31
CA ILE A 143 18.37 -5.54 -1.39
C ILE A 143 17.21 -4.69 -0.84
N SER A 144 17.02 -3.50 -1.41
CA SER A 144 15.84 -2.67 -1.20
C SER A 144 14.70 -3.16 -2.09
N GLN A 145 13.47 -3.15 -1.58
CA GLN A 145 12.27 -3.49 -2.36
C GLN A 145 11.17 -2.45 -2.13
N ILE A 146 10.67 -1.88 -3.22
CA ILE A 146 9.45 -1.06 -3.24
C ILE A 146 8.36 -1.85 -3.94
N ASP A 147 7.18 -1.88 -3.32
CA ASP A 147 6.03 -2.61 -3.82
C ASP A 147 4.82 -1.69 -3.99
N ILE A 148 4.41 -1.47 -5.25
CA ILE A 148 3.26 -0.65 -5.63
C ILE A 148 2.16 -1.51 -6.28
N PRO A 149 0.87 -1.26 -6.02
CA PRO A 149 -0.20 -2.00 -6.68
C PRO A 149 -0.44 -1.52 -8.11
N LEU A 150 -0.79 -2.48 -8.96
CA LEU A 150 -1.29 -2.26 -10.31
C LEU A 150 -2.67 -2.91 -10.45
N HIS A 151 -3.66 -2.10 -10.82
CA HIS A 151 -5.03 -2.54 -11.05
C HIS A 151 -5.39 -2.45 -12.53
N CYS A 152 -5.83 -3.56 -13.12
CA CYS A 152 -6.38 -3.67 -14.45
C CYS A 152 -7.91 -3.78 -14.36
N ARG A 153 -8.64 -2.78 -14.86
CA ARG A 153 -10.10 -2.75 -14.81
C ARG A 153 -10.70 -3.02 -16.19
N ILE A 154 -11.41 -4.14 -16.32
CA ILE A 154 -11.93 -4.63 -17.61
C ILE A 154 -13.46 -4.59 -17.58
N GLY A 155 -14.07 -4.01 -18.61
CA GLY A 155 -15.53 -3.93 -18.74
C GLY A 155 -16.19 -3.05 -17.67
N HIS A 156 -17.38 -3.47 -17.23
CA HIS A 156 -18.12 -2.81 -16.15
C HIS A 156 -17.56 -3.20 -14.78
N VAL A 157 -17.06 -2.20 -14.05
CA VAL A 157 -16.37 -2.39 -12.78
C VAL A 157 -17.02 -1.54 -11.69
N THR A 158 -17.33 -2.17 -10.55
CA THR A 158 -18.02 -1.58 -9.40
C THR A 158 -17.27 -1.94 -8.11
N THR A 159 -17.38 -1.08 -7.11
CA THR A 159 -16.80 -1.29 -5.77
C THR A 159 -17.78 -0.79 -4.71
N GLY A 160 -17.55 -1.19 -3.47
CA GLY A 160 -18.30 -0.71 -2.31
C GLY A 160 -17.94 -1.52 -1.08
N LEU A 161 -18.51 -1.11 0.05
CA LEU A 161 -18.37 -1.80 1.32
C LEU A 161 -19.74 -2.00 1.96
N THR A 162 -19.85 -3.03 2.80
CA THR A 162 -20.87 -3.12 3.84
C THR A 162 -20.14 -3.18 5.17
N VAL A 163 -20.57 -2.37 6.13
CA VAL A 163 -20.02 -2.42 7.49
C VAL A 163 -20.86 -3.38 8.32
N THR A 164 -20.24 -4.47 8.77
CA THR A 164 -20.94 -5.54 9.51
C THR A 164 -20.93 -5.31 11.02
N ARG A 165 -19.86 -4.72 11.54
CA ARG A 165 -19.71 -4.41 12.97
C ARG A 165 -18.64 -3.35 13.19
N MET A 166 -18.74 -2.65 14.32
CA MET A 166 -17.66 -1.85 14.89
C MET A 166 -17.48 -2.27 16.34
N THR A 167 -16.23 -2.47 16.75
CA THR A 167 -15.87 -2.68 18.15
C THR A 167 -14.88 -1.60 18.55
N ALA A 168 -15.01 -1.04 19.76
CA ALA A 168 -14.03 -0.11 20.30
C ALA A 168 -13.71 -0.44 21.75
N THR A 169 -12.43 -0.43 22.10
CA THR A 169 -11.94 -0.60 23.47
C THR A 169 -10.92 0.48 23.82
N ALA A 170 -11.18 1.21 24.90
CA ALA A 170 -10.27 2.21 25.41
C ALA A 170 -9.26 1.56 26.38
N SER A 171 -7.97 1.76 26.15
CA SER A 171 -6.90 1.25 27.01
C SER A 171 -5.62 2.06 26.83
N ALA A 172 -4.95 2.43 27.93
CA ALA A 172 -3.63 3.08 27.90
C ALA A 172 -3.54 4.31 26.97
N GLY A 173 -4.53 5.21 27.04
CA GLY A 173 -4.58 6.43 26.22
C GLY A 173 -4.90 6.18 24.74
N LYS A 174 -5.32 4.97 24.36
CA LYS A 174 -5.69 4.61 22.99
C LYS A 174 -7.10 4.06 22.90
N LEU A 175 -7.80 4.38 21.82
CA LEU A 175 -9.05 3.76 21.43
C LEU A 175 -8.78 2.76 20.30
N ASN A 176 -8.82 1.47 20.61
CA ASN A 176 -8.56 0.41 19.65
C ASN A 176 -9.87 -0.02 18.98
N LEU A 177 -9.89 0.05 17.66
CA LEU A 177 -11.03 -0.23 16.81
C LEU A 177 -10.85 -1.52 16.03
N GLY A 178 -11.95 -2.23 15.85
CA GLY A 178 -12.09 -3.29 14.86
C GLY A 178 -13.35 -3.06 14.04
N VAL A 179 -13.20 -2.72 12.76
CA VAL A 179 -14.35 -2.47 11.87
C VAL A 179 -14.49 -3.63 10.90
N GLY A 180 -15.58 -4.39 11.02
CA GLY A 180 -15.90 -5.47 10.08
C GLY A 180 -16.37 -4.89 8.75
N LEU A 181 -15.64 -5.15 7.67
CA LEU A 181 -15.89 -4.66 6.33
C LEU A 181 -16.03 -5.83 5.38
N THR A 182 -17.17 -5.90 4.68
CA THR A 182 -17.41 -6.82 3.57
C THR A 182 -17.35 -6.06 2.27
N ARG A 183 -16.58 -6.56 1.30
CA ARG A 183 -16.45 -5.92 -0.01
C ARG A 183 -17.63 -6.30 -0.90
N VAL A 184 -18.22 -5.30 -1.55
CA VAL A 184 -19.25 -5.50 -2.57
C VAL A 184 -18.77 -5.02 -3.93
N GLY A 185 -19.31 -5.61 -5.00
CA GLY A 185 -18.86 -5.37 -6.37
C GLY A 185 -17.65 -6.23 -6.77
N ASN A 186 -17.14 -5.99 -7.98
CA ASN A 186 -16.11 -6.78 -8.63
C ASN A 186 -14.73 -6.08 -8.68
N ALA A 187 -14.49 -5.10 -7.81
CA ALA A 187 -13.20 -4.44 -7.63
C ALA A 187 -12.84 -4.23 -6.17
N SER A 188 -11.54 -4.01 -5.91
CA SER A 188 -11.08 -3.56 -4.60
C SER A 188 -11.67 -2.19 -4.26
N PHE A 189 -11.92 -1.95 -2.98
CA PHE A 189 -12.35 -0.63 -2.49
C PHE A 189 -11.12 0.19 -2.18
N TRP A 190 -10.97 1.33 -2.86
CA TRP A 190 -9.95 2.32 -2.58
C TRP A 190 -10.63 3.61 -2.16
N GLY A 191 -10.27 4.12 -1.00
CA GLY A 191 -11.01 5.22 -0.41
C GLY A 191 -10.39 5.76 0.86
N THR A 192 -11.23 6.45 1.63
CA THR A 192 -10.87 7.05 2.92
C THR A 192 -11.85 6.59 3.99
N MET A 193 -11.31 6.17 5.12
CA MET A 193 -12.04 5.98 6.38
C MET A 193 -11.85 7.24 7.22
N SER A 194 -12.92 7.97 7.46
CA SER A 194 -12.98 9.12 8.35
C SER A 194 -13.54 8.67 9.69
N ILE A 195 -12.79 8.84 10.77
CA ILE A 195 -13.22 8.49 12.12
C ILE A 195 -13.41 9.76 12.93
N THR A 196 -14.59 9.93 13.49
CA THR A 196 -14.97 11.09 14.28
C THR A 196 -15.43 10.65 15.67
N LEU A 197 -14.89 11.27 16.71
CA LEU A 197 -15.31 11.09 18.10
C LEU A 197 -16.01 12.37 18.57
N LYS A 198 -17.24 12.26 19.06
CA LYS A 198 -18.06 13.38 19.54
C LYS A 198 -18.40 13.22 21.02
N ASN A 199 -18.37 14.30 21.78
CA ASN A 199 -18.86 14.30 23.17
C ASN A 199 -20.39 14.34 23.23
N ARG A 200 -20.97 14.33 24.44
CA ARG A 200 -22.43 14.38 24.67
C ARG A 200 -23.11 15.63 24.09
N ASP A 201 -22.37 16.74 23.97
CA ASP A 201 -22.87 17.99 23.37
C ASP A 201 -22.79 17.98 21.83
N GLY A 202 -22.34 16.86 21.25
CA GLY A 202 -22.16 16.70 19.80
C GLY A 202 -20.88 17.35 19.25
N GLN A 203 -20.03 17.91 20.10
CA GLN A 203 -18.77 18.53 19.69
C GLN A 203 -17.75 17.47 19.30
N ILE A 204 -17.09 17.68 18.17
CA ILE A 204 -16.02 16.80 17.69
C ILE A 204 -14.78 17.02 18.56
N VAL A 205 -14.39 15.99 19.32
CA VAL A 205 -13.18 16.01 20.16
C VAL A 205 -11.98 15.36 19.48
N LYS A 206 -12.23 14.53 18.44
CA LYS A 206 -11.19 13.92 17.61
C LYS A 206 -11.73 13.65 16.21
N ASN A 207 -10.92 13.89 15.19
CA ASN A 207 -11.20 13.50 13.81
C ASN A 207 -9.92 13.02 13.12
N GLU A 208 -9.97 11.88 12.45
CA GLU A 208 -8.84 11.34 11.69
C GLU A 208 -9.29 10.75 10.35
N ASP A 209 -8.60 11.10 9.28
CA ASP A 209 -8.81 10.52 7.95
C ASP A 209 -7.70 9.51 7.64
N ARG A 210 -8.09 8.33 7.17
CA ARG A 210 -7.16 7.27 6.80
C ARG A 210 -7.44 6.77 5.39
N PRO A 211 -6.50 6.90 4.45
CA PRO A 211 -6.60 6.22 3.17
C PRO A 211 -6.57 4.70 3.36
N ILE A 212 -7.60 4.00 2.89
CA ILE A 212 -7.72 2.53 2.97
C ILE A 212 -7.81 1.87 1.59
N ALA A 213 -7.40 0.60 1.52
CA ALA A 213 -7.57 -0.26 0.35
C ALA A 213 -8.04 -1.65 0.82
N ILE A 214 -9.25 -2.06 0.45
CA ILE A 214 -9.88 -3.31 0.88
C ILE A 214 -10.04 -4.23 -0.34
N TYR A 215 -9.30 -5.34 -0.34
CA TYR A 215 -9.30 -6.33 -1.43
C TYR A 215 -10.18 -7.54 -1.15
N LYS A 216 -10.35 -7.86 0.12
CA LYS A 216 -11.17 -8.96 0.63
C LYS A 216 -11.83 -8.51 1.93
N ASP A 217 -12.83 -9.26 2.36
CA ASP A 217 -13.49 -9.05 3.64
C ASP A 217 -12.45 -9.04 4.77
N ILE A 218 -12.61 -8.12 5.71
CA ILE A 218 -11.59 -7.82 6.71
C ILE A 218 -12.22 -7.27 7.98
N VAL A 219 -11.60 -7.55 9.12
CA VAL A 219 -11.80 -6.77 10.35
C VAL A 219 -10.68 -5.75 10.39
N TYR A 220 -10.95 -4.54 9.93
CA TYR A 220 -9.95 -3.48 9.79
C TYR A 220 -9.54 -2.96 11.19
N PRO A 221 -8.28 -3.18 11.62
CA PRO A 221 -7.79 -2.69 12.90
C PRO A 221 -7.35 -1.24 12.77
N TYR A 222 -7.72 -0.41 13.74
CA TYR A 222 -7.25 0.97 13.82
C TYR A 222 -7.09 1.39 15.27
N SER A 223 -6.20 2.34 15.56
CA SER A 223 -6.02 2.85 16.91
C SER A 223 -5.90 4.36 16.86
N ILE A 224 -6.69 5.02 17.70
CA ILE A 224 -6.75 6.49 17.82
C ILE A 224 -6.08 6.86 19.13
N ASP A 225 -5.21 7.86 19.10
CA ASP A 225 -4.68 8.46 20.33
C ASP A 225 -5.77 9.32 20.99
N ILE A 226 -6.16 8.92 22.20
CA ILE A 226 -7.17 9.58 23.05
C ILE A 226 -6.55 10.07 24.37
N SER A 227 -5.22 10.17 24.48
CA SER A 227 -4.54 10.63 25.69
C SER A 227 -4.97 12.03 26.17
N GLY A 228 -5.42 12.89 25.25
CA GLY A 228 -5.97 14.22 25.54
C GLY A 228 -7.50 14.27 25.64
N VAL A 229 -8.20 13.14 25.57
CA VAL A 229 -9.67 13.09 25.63
C VAL A 229 -10.08 12.76 27.07
N PRO A 230 -10.91 13.60 27.73
CA PRO A 230 -11.37 13.33 29.08
C PRO A 230 -12.18 12.03 29.21
N PRO A 231 -12.27 11.44 30.41
CA PRO A 231 -13.24 10.39 30.68
C PRO A 231 -14.68 10.86 30.45
N GLY A 232 -15.53 9.99 29.92
CA GLY A 232 -16.92 10.34 29.63
C GLY A 232 -17.58 9.45 28.58
N SER A 233 -18.82 9.81 28.20
CA SER A 233 -19.53 9.14 27.11
C SER A 233 -19.35 9.89 25.80
N TYR A 234 -19.15 9.12 24.73
CA TYR A 234 -18.85 9.62 23.41
C TYR A 234 -19.59 8.83 22.34
N THR A 235 -19.93 9.51 21.26
CA THR A 235 -20.36 8.88 20.01
C THR A 235 -19.14 8.72 19.10
N LEU A 236 -18.82 7.50 18.72
CA LEU A 236 -17.83 7.19 17.69
C LEU A 236 -18.52 6.96 16.36
N GLU A 237 -18.07 7.62 15.31
CA GLU A 237 -18.54 7.46 13.95
C GLU A 237 -17.38 7.05 13.04
N ALA A 238 -17.60 6.07 12.17
CA ALA A 238 -16.70 5.75 11.08
C ALA A 238 -17.45 5.87 9.76
N MET A 239 -16.91 6.66 8.83
CA MET A 239 -17.45 6.90 7.50
C MET A 239 -16.45 6.46 6.43
N PHE A 240 -16.93 5.75 5.42
CA PHE A 240 -16.14 5.22 4.33
C PHE A 240 -16.59 5.85 3.03
N THR A 241 -15.66 6.45 2.29
CA THR A 241 -15.92 7.07 0.98
C THR A 241 -14.90 6.57 -0.04
N THR A 242 -15.23 6.56 -1.34
CA THR A 242 -14.29 6.15 -2.39
C THR A 242 -13.31 7.25 -2.81
N HIS A 243 -13.45 8.46 -2.25
CA HIS A 243 -12.46 9.48 -2.46
C HIS A 243 -11.16 9.10 -1.73
N ARG A 244 -10.03 9.19 -2.43
CA ARG A 244 -8.73 8.89 -1.82
C ARG A 244 -7.72 9.97 -2.21
N PRO A 245 -7.17 10.72 -1.23
CA PRO A 245 -6.09 11.65 -1.50
C PRO A 245 -4.93 10.98 -2.24
N GLY A 246 -4.46 11.63 -3.32
CA GLY A 246 -3.36 11.13 -4.15
C GLY A 246 -3.76 10.16 -5.28
N VAL A 247 -5.03 9.72 -5.36
CA VAL A 247 -5.55 9.02 -6.54
C VAL A 247 -6.26 10.02 -7.43
N ALA A 248 -5.90 10.07 -8.72
CA ALA A 248 -6.57 10.97 -9.66
C ALA A 248 -8.05 10.56 -9.82
N SER A 249 -8.95 11.55 -9.90
CA SER A 249 -10.41 11.32 -9.94
C SER A 249 -10.86 10.39 -11.08
N GLY A 250 -10.17 10.39 -12.22
CA GLY A 250 -10.44 9.48 -13.34
C GLY A 250 -10.18 8.00 -13.04
N TYR A 251 -9.46 7.69 -11.94
CA TYR A 251 -9.21 6.34 -11.45
C TYR A 251 -10.01 5.99 -10.20
N GLU A 252 -10.84 6.89 -9.67
CA GLU A 252 -11.73 6.55 -8.56
C GLU A 252 -12.97 5.82 -9.09
N LEU A 253 -13.29 4.67 -8.50
CA LEU A 253 -14.62 4.09 -8.66
C LEU A 253 -15.58 4.83 -7.72
N LYS A 254 -16.83 5.02 -8.14
CA LYS A 254 -17.86 5.65 -7.30
C LYS A 254 -18.68 4.57 -6.60
N ALA A 255 -18.99 4.83 -5.33
CA ALA A 255 -19.89 4.03 -4.51
C ALA A 255 -20.50 4.96 -3.46
N ASP A 256 -21.68 4.61 -2.95
CA ASP A 256 -22.33 5.37 -1.90
C ASP A 256 -21.48 5.33 -0.60
N PRO A 257 -21.35 6.46 0.11
CA PRO A 257 -20.69 6.47 1.41
C PRO A 257 -21.38 5.54 2.39
N VAL A 258 -20.58 4.84 3.20
CA VAL A 258 -21.10 3.96 4.26
C VAL A 258 -20.70 4.52 5.61
N LYS A 259 -21.66 4.61 6.53
CA LYS A 259 -21.44 5.14 7.89
C LYS A 259 -21.89 4.12 8.93
N ILE A 260 -21.10 3.98 9.98
CA ILE A 260 -21.49 3.29 11.21
C ILE A 260 -21.23 4.21 12.41
N SER A 261 -22.06 4.08 13.45
CA SER A 261 -21.89 4.82 14.69
C SER A 261 -22.17 3.91 15.89
N GLN A 262 -21.48 4.16 16.99
CA GLN A 262 -21.76 3.52 18.27
C GLN A 262 -21.47 4.49 19.42
N GLU A 263 -22.20 4.33 20.51
CA GLU A 263 -21.88 4.95 21.79
C GLU A 263 -20.77 4.17 22.50
N LEU A 264 -19.87 4.86 23.19
CA LEU A 264 -18.84 4.27 24.02
C LEU A 264 -18.54 5.13 25.24
N THR A 265 -17.93 4.52 26.25
CA THR A 265 -17.41 5.23 27.43
C THR A 265 -15.89 5.12 27.45
N ILE A 266 -15.23 6.27 27.59
CA ILE A 266 -13.79 6.35 27.87
C ILE A 266 -13.65 6.41 29.40
N PRO A 267 -12.91 5.47 30.03
CA PRO A 267 -12.72 5.40 31.47
C PRO A 267 -11.82 6.52 32.02
#